data_AF-A0A5Q0TPN6-F1
#
_entry.id   AF-A0A5Q0TPN6-F1
#
_cell.length_a   1.000
_cell.length_b   1.000
_cell.length_c   1.000
_cell.angle_alpha   90.00
_cell.angle_beta   90.00
_cell.angle_gamma   90.00
#
_symmetry.space_group_name_H-M   'P 1'
#
loop_
_entity.id
_entity.type
_entity.pdbx_description
1 polymer ?
#
loop_
_entity_poly.entity_id
_entity_poly.type
_entity_poly.pdbx_seq_one_letter_code
_entity_poly.pdbx_strand_id
1 'polypeptide(L)'
;MVKISEDHRGVAKSSTYYYVKEGDTIYHISRYAKERETVLNHFYIYFIEFDKIKDKTIIQVNSSSVGIYPSLTIIKGEEFSKYNNPFLISGNSQPLSYLNKFNFGWLLRGEVSFLKNDWNTYYMPMITEIRSIVERLGEIYARELGYPSPFYILPNLLDATIKGNASYPISYLIPYSKKARDNSLQVLTREIHQIWIISRILDSRYSRLSGFKVDFKQSSSTPVFIYDNYSVWYEFDLHPLTMCDGMLWRKEVEWVKVFYKSIGRCINNSVKMPLRPDIVILRNAESCEDLEHGLEVEAIIEAKNWPFEKWVNDIDRQILPYKCIFDPKLMIVASLYPVPAYMKQTLAKKGVYVVDNVYSGGNGINEILGMIP
;
A
#
# COMPACT_ATOMS: atom_id res chain seq x y z
N MET A 1 -39.39 8.47 5.46
CA MET A 1 -38.06 8.74 4.85
C MET A 1 -37.00 8.17 5.77
N VAL A 2 -36.08 7.39 5.24
CA VAL A 2 -34.94 6.82 5.94
C VAL A 2 -33.76 7.77 5.77
N LYS A 3 -33.07 8.10 6.88
CA LYS A 3 -31.87 8.96 6.88
C LYS A 3 -30.64 8.07 6.98
N ILE A 4 -29.72 8.19 6.02
CA ILE A 4 -28.51 7.38 5.98
C ILE A 4 -27.31 8.32 5.93
N SER A 5 -26.41 8.18 6.90
CA SER A 5 -25.19 8.98 6.98
C SER A 5 -23.98 8.23 6.46
N GLU A 6 -23.16 8.89 5.66
CA GLU A 6 -21.85 8.40 5.23
C GLU A 6 -20.76 9.41 5.50
N ASP A 7 -19.57 8.88 5.72
CA ASP A 7 -18.36 9.67 5.90
C ASP A 7 -17.39 9.40 4.74
N HIS A 8 -17.18 10.41 3.91
CA HIS A 8 -16.44 10.36 2.66
C HIS A 8 -14.96 10.69 2.88
N ARG A 9 -14.27 9.86 3.68
CA ARG A 9 -12.83 10.01 3.96
C ARG A 9 -11.95 8.92 3.32
N GLY A 10 -12.53 8.09 2.46
CA GLY A 10 -11.85 6.99 1.76
C GLY A 10 -11.96 5.67 2.53
N VAL A 11 -11.09 4.70 2.24
CA VAL A 11 -11.05 3.40 2.95
C VAL A 11 -9.90 3.29 3.96
N ALA A 12 -8.99 4.27 3.96
CA ALA A 12 -7.85 4.33 4.89
C ALA A 12 -8.15 5.14 6.17
N LYS A 13 -9.37 5.67 6.31
CA LYS A 13 -9.82 6.50 7.43
C LYS A 13 -11.16 5.99 7.94
N SER A 14 -11.62 6.49 9.08
CA SER A 14 -12.94 6.12 9.61
C SER A 14 -14.03 6.54 8.63
N SER A 15 -14.69 5.57 8.00
CA SER A 15 -15.69 5.79 6.96
C SER A 15 -16.65 4.61 6.91
N THR A 16 -17.89 4.91 6.51
CA THR A 16 -18.92 3.90 6.28
C THR A 16 -19.57 4.19 4.96
N TYR A 17 -19.66 3.15 4.11
CA TYR A 17 -20.34 3.20 2.83
C TYR A 17 -21.41 2.12 2.76
N TYR A 18 -22.52 2.45 2.11
CA TYR A 18 -23.64 1.52 1.90
C TYR A 18 -23.89 1.26 0.43
N TYR A 19 -24.16 0.00 0.14
CA TYR A 19 -24.49 -0.48 -1.20
C TYR A 19 -25.77 -1.27 -1.20
N VAL A 20 -26.46 -1.27 -2.34
CA VAL A 20 -27.67 -2.03 -2.58
C VAL A 20 -27.37 -3.08 -3.65
N LYS A 21 -27.64 -4.35 -3.33
CA LYS A 21 -27.50 -5.46 -4.28
C LYS A 21 -28.69 -5.48 -5.26
N GLU A 22 -28.39 -5.52 -6.55
CA GLU A 22 -29.35 -5.72 -7.64
C GLU A 22 -28.81 -6.74 -8.64
N GLY A 23 -29.32 -7.97 -8.59
CA GLY A 23 -28.79 -9.07 -9.40
C GLY A 23 -27.29 -9.27 -9.14
N ASP A 24 -26.49 -9.18 -10.22
CA ASP A 24 -25.03 -9.32 -10.20
C ASP A 24 -24.30 -7.97 -10.11
N THR A 25 -25.00 -6.89 -9.77
CA THR A 25 -24.40 -5.56 -9.60
C THR A 25 -24.73 -5.00 -8.23
N ILE A 26 -23.76 -4.32 -7.62
CA ILE A 26 -23.97 -3.51 -6.43
C ILE A 26 -23.93 -2.04 -6.82
N TYR A 27 -24.89 -1.28 -6.32
CA TYR A 27 -24.98 0.17 -6.53
C TYR A 27 -24.80 0.89 -5.21
N HIS A 28 -24.13 2.04 -5.25
CA HIS A 28 -24.04 2.92 -4.10
C HIS A 28 -25.44 3.39 -3.67
N ILE A 29 -25.68 3.48 -2.36
CA ILE A 29 -27.00 3.81 -1.80
C ILE A 29 -27.54 5.16 -2.29
N SER A 30 -26.66 6.10 -2.65
CA SER A 30 -27.05 7.41 -3.17
C SER A 30 -27.90 7.34 -4.44
N ARG A 31 -27.86 6.23 -5.19
CA ARG A 31 -28.70 6.03 -6.40
C ARG A 31 -30.20 6.09 -6.06
N TYR A 32 -30.58 5.80 -4.82
CA TYR A 32 -31.97 5.79 -4.36
C TYR A 32 -32.36 7.06 -3.59
N ALA A 33 -31.40 7.95 -3.34
CA ALA A 33 -31.61 9.17 -2.59
C ALA A 33 -32.51 10.14 -3.38
N LYS A 34 -33.55 10.65 -2.72
CA LYS A 34 -34.37 11.75 -3.23
C LYS A 34 -33.66 13.09 -3.01
N GLU A 35 -32.96 13.18 -1.89
CA GLU A 35 -32.25 14.37 -1.45
C GLU A 35 -30.93 13.97 -0.79
N ARG A 36 -29.95 14.87 -0.87
CA ARG A 36 -28.65 14.75 -0.22
C ARG A 36 -28.32 16.05 0.47
N GLU A 37 -28.07 15.97 1.77
CA GLU A 37 -27.52 17.06 2.56
C GLU A 37 -26.03 16.84 2.81
N THR A 38 -25.28 17.95 2.85
CA THR A 38 -23.87 17.96 3.27
C THR A 38 -23.81 18.69 4.60
N VAL A 39 -23.48 17.98 5.68
CA VAL A 39 -23.45 18.56 7.05
C VAL A 39 -22.06 19.12 7.35
N LEU A 40 -21.03 18.37 6.95
CA LEU A 40 -19.62 18.75 6.99
C LEU A 40 -18.99 18.38 5.65
N ASN A 41 -17.84 18.95 5.30
CA ASN A 41 -17.19 18.75 3.98
C ASN A 41 -16.99 17.27 3.55
N HIS A 42 -17.09 16.33 4.49
CA HIS A 42 -16.95 14.88 4.29
C HIS A 42 -18.13 14.08 4.85
N PHE A 43 -19.16 14.71 5.43
CA PHE A 43 -20.28 13.99 6.03
C PHE A 43 -21.57 14.27 5.25
N TYR A 44 -22.12 13.20 4.68
CA TYR A 44 -23.27 13.27 3.78
C TYR A 44 -24.45 12.52 4.39
N ILE A 45 -25.63 13.11 4.27
CA ILE A 45 -26.89 12.46 4.65
C ILE A 45 -27.72 12.26 3.38
N TYR A 46 -28.13 11.03 3.13
CA TYR A 46 -29.05 10.66 2.06
C TYR A 46 -30.43 10.41 2.63
N PHE A 47 -31.44 10.99 1.98
CA PHE A 47 -32.83 10.80 2.33
C PHE A 47 -33.48 9.87 1.31
N ILE A 48 -33.88 8.69 1.76
CA ILE A 48 -34.39 7.61 0.91
C ILE A 48 -35.81 7.23 1.31
N GLU A 49 -36.69 7.06 0.34
CA GLU A 49 -38.03 6.53 0.58
C GLU A 49 -37.94 5.06 1.03
N PHE A 50 -38.59 4.71 2.13
CA PHE A 50 -38.51 3.36 2.73
C PHE A 50 -38.83 2.27 1.70
N ASP A 51 -39.87 2.47 0.89
CA ASP A 51 -40.30 1.52 -0.13
C ASP A 51 -39.24 1.22 -1.19
N LYS A 52 -38.26 2.12 -1.42
CA LYS A 52 -37.18 1.88 -2.39
C LYS A 52 -36.14 0.88 -1.89
N ILE A 53 -36.03 0.68 -0.57
CA ILE A 53 -34.99 -0.14 0.04
C ILE A 53 -35.51 -1.30 0.87
N LYS A 54 -36.77 -1.28 1.34
CA LYS A 54 -37.31 -2.28 2.29
C LYS A 54 -37.07 -3.74 1.89
N ASP A 55 -37.25 -4.07 0.62
CA ASP A 55 -37.11 -5.45 0.09
C ASP A 55 -35.73 -5.73 -0.51
N LYS A 56 -34.76 -4.82 -0.31
CA LYS A 56 -33.41 -4.94 -0.86
C LYS A 56 -32.43 -5.52 0.16
N THR A 57 -31.31 -6.02 -0.34
CA THR A 57 -30.14 -6.35 0.50
C THR A 57 -29.19 -5.16 0.52
N ILE A 58 -28.91 -4.67 1.73
CA ILE A 58 -27.96 -3.59 1.99
C ILE A 58 -26.63 -4.21 2.42
N ILE A 59 -25.54 -3.67 1.88
CA ILE A 59 -24.17 -4.08 2.17
C ILE A 59 -23.49 -2.87 2.79
N GLN A 60 -23.00 -3.01 4.01
CA GLN A 60 -22.27 -1.99 4.73
C GLN A 60 -20.78 -2.35 4.75
N VAL A 61 -19.95 -1.42 4.28
CA VAL A 61 -18.48 -1.51 4.37
C VAL A 61 -18.02 -0.46 5.34
N ASN A 62 -17.25 -0.88 6.34
CA ASN A 62 -16.73 0.00 7.38
C ASN A 62 -15.19 0.07 7.31
N SER A 63 -14.66 1.23 7.66
CA SER A 63 -13.25 1.46 7.94
C SER A 63 -13.11 2.27 9.21
N SER A 64 -11.95 2.14 9.85
CA SER A 64 -11.57 2.81 11.10
C SER A 64 -10.43 3.80 10.86
N SER A 65 -9.96 4.46 11.92
CA SER A 65 -8.74 5.28 11.85
C SER A 65 -7.49 4.49 11.46
N VAL A 66 -7.52 3.15 11.62
CA VAL A 66 -6.44 2.24 11.23
C VAL A 66 -6.76 1.52 9.91
N GLY A 67 -7.74 1.97 9.13
CA GLY A 67 -8.06 1.42 7.81
C GLY A 67 -9.29 0.52 7.77
N ILE A 68 -9.53 -0.06 6.59
CA ILE A 68 -10.71 -0.86 6.26
C ILE A 68 -10.69 -2.23 6.94
N TYR A 69 -11.86 -2.69 7.36
CA TYR A 69 -11.99 -4.04 7.90
C TYR A 69 -11.94 -5.09 6.78
N PRO A 70 -11.37 -6.29 7.01
CA PRO A 70 -11.37 -7.39 6.04
C PRO A 70 -12.76 -8.05 5.89
N SER A 71 -13.81 -7.43 6.42
CA SER A 71 -15.18 -7.91 6.40
C SER A 71 -16.16 -6.76 6.13
N LEU A 72 -17.39 -7.14 5.82
CA LEU A 72 -18.54 -6.27 5.59
C LEU A 72 -19.76 -6.84 6.29
N THR A 73 -20.82 -6.04 6.40
CA THR A 73 -22.08 -6.45 7.03
C THR A 73 -23.19 -6.49 6.00
N ILE A 74 -23.93 -7.61 5.94
CA ILE A 74 -25.12 -7.78 5.11
C ILE A 74 -26.38 -7.59 5.94
N ILE A 75 -27.26 -6.70 5.49
CA ILE A 75 -28.43 -6.22 6.25
C ILE A 75 -29.66 -6.27 5.33
N LYS A 76 -30.81 -6.70 5.85
CA LYS A 76 -32.09 -6.58 5.13
C LYS A 76 -32.53 -5.13 5.13
N GLY A 77 -33.03 -4.62 4.01
CA GLY A 77 -33.41 -3.20 3.90
C GLY A 77 -34.50 -2.77 4.88
N GLU A 78 -35.46 -3.64 5.19
CA GLU A 78 -36.46 -3.40 6.23
C GLU A 78 -35.82 -3.17 7.61
N GLU A 79 -34.84 -3.99 7.99
CA GLU A 79 -34.11 -3.86 9.25
C GLU A 79 -33.21 -2.62 9.25
N PHE A 80 -32.50 -2.40 8.15
CA PHE A 80 -31.66 -1.23 7.94
C PHE A 80 -32.42 0.09 8.13
N SER A 81 -33.67 0.13 7.68
CA SER A 81 -34.51 1.34 7.77
C SER A 81 -35.06 1.64 9.18
N LYS A 82 -35.08 0.64 10.08
CA LYS A 82 -35.61 0.80 11.44
C LYS A 82 -34.65 1.60 12.33
N TYR A 83 -33.38 1.69 11.95
CA TYR A 83 -32.35 2.33 12.74
C TYR A 83 -31.82 3.58 12.02
N ASN A 84 -31.91 4.72 12.69
CA ASN A 84 -31.16 5.93 12.32
C ASN A 84 -29.71 5.90 12.86
N ASN A 85 -29.29 4.78 13.48
CA ASN A 85 -27.97 4.61 14.06
C ASN A 85 -27.30 3.33 13.51
N PRO A 86 -26.20 3.45 12.74
CA PRO A 86 -25.47 2.31 12.18
C PRO A 86 -24.94 1.31 13.21
N PHE A 87 -24.70 1.75 14.45
CA PHE A 87 -24.14 0.92 15.52
C PHE A 87 -25.17 -0.05 16.15
N LEU A 88 -26.46 0.14 15.87
CA LEU A 88 -27.54 -0.71 16.39
C LEU A 88 -28.02 -1.76 15.39
N ILE A 89 -27.43 -1.80 14.20
CA ILE A 89 -27.87 -2.69 13.13
C ILE A 89 -27.23 -4.06 13.32
N SER A 90 -28.04 -5.05 13.67
CA SER A 90 -27.61 -6.44 13.59
C SER A 90 -27.58 -6.89 12.12
N GLY A 91 -26.48 -7.52 11.71
CA GLY A 91 -26.33 -7.98 10.35
C GLY A 91 -25.36 -9.13 10.28
N ASN A 92 -25.37 -9.84 9.14
CA ASN A 92 -24.50 -10.98 8.95
C ASN A 92 -23.13 -10.50 8.45
N SER A 93 -22.09 -10.74 9.26
CA SER A 93 -20.70 -10.43 8.87
C SER A 93 -20.25 -11.40 7.77
N GLN A 94 -19.63 -10.88 6.72
CA GLN A 94 -19.07 -11.64 5.61
C GLN A 94 -17.68 -11.11 5.25
N PRO A 95 -16.76 -11.94 4.74
CA PRO A 95 -15.47 -11.45 4.22
C PRO A 95 -15.68 -10.53 3.00
N LEU A 96 -14.70 -9.67 2.71
CA LEU A 96 -14.72 -8.83 1.50
C LEU A 96 -14.88 -9.66 0.21
N SER A 97 -14.40 -10.89 0.19
CA SER A 97 -14.58 -11.84 -0.92
C SER A 97 -16.03 -12.12 -1.28
N TYR A 98 -16.99 -11.83 -0.39
CA TYR A 98 -18.41 -11.82 -0.71
C TYR A 98 -18.72 -10.94 -1.94
N LEU A 99 -17.94 -9.86 -2.13
CA LEU A 99 -18.10 -8.94 -3.25
C LEU A 99 -17.46 -9.39 -4.56
N ASN A 100 -16.64 -10.45 -4.56
CA ASN A 100 -15.92 -10.92 -5.75
C ASN A 100 -16.83 -11.29 -6.92
N LYS A 101 -18.09 -11.64 -6.64
CA LYS A 101 -19.09 -12.04 -7.64
C LYS A 101 -19.91 -10.89 -8.24
N PHE A 102 -19.73 -9.66 -7.76
CA PHE A 102 -20.55 -8.52 -8.19
C PHE A 102 -19.77 -7.54 -9.06
N ASN A 103 -20.49 -6.91 -9.97
CA ASN A 103 -20.05 -5.70 -10.66
C ASN A 103 -20.29 -4.47 -9.78
N PHE A 104 -19.40 -3.49 -9.85
CA PHE A 104 -19.52 -2.24 -9.10
C PHE A 104 -20.12 -1.16 -9.99
N GLY A 105 -21.37 -0.80 -9.74
CA GLY A 105 -22.16 0.08 -10.61
C GLY A 105 -21.70 1.54 -10.68
N TRP A 106 -20.70 1.94 -9.89
CA TRP A 106 -20.12 3.28 -9.88
C TRP A 106 -18.75 3.38 -10.56
N LEU A 107 -18.20 2.25 -11.04
CA LEU A 107 -16.91 2.25 -11.74
C LEU A 107 -17.07 2.75 -13.18
N LEU A 108 -16.12 3.57 -13.60
CA LEU A 108 -16.02 4.05 -14.97
C LEU A 108 -15.41 2.99 -15.88
N ARG A 109 -15.61 3.11 -17.20
CA ARG A 109 -15.07 2.18 -18.20
C ARG A 109 -13.56 1.90 -18.05
N GLY A 110 -12.78 2.94 -17.76
CA GLY A 110 -11.33 2.79 -17.54
C GLY A 110 -10.98 2.00 -16.27
N GLU A 111 -11.77 2.15 -15.20
CA GLU A 111 -11.58 1.42 -13.95
C GLU A 111 -11.98 -0.06 -14.10
N VAL A 112 -13.06 -0.33 -14.84
CA VAL A 112 -13.46 -1.69 -15.21
C VAL A 112 -12.37 -2.34 -16.09
N SER A 113 -11.77 -1.59 -17.01
CA SER A 113 -10.67 -2.09 -17.84
C SER A 113 -9.43 -2.41 -17.02
N PHE A 114 -9.04 -1.53 -16.09
CA PHE A 114 -7.92 -1.76 -15.18
C PHE A 114 -8.14 -3.02 -14.32
N LEU A 115 -9.34 -3.19 -13.77
CA LEU A 115 -9.70 -4.38 -12.99
C LEU A 115 -9.56 -5.67 -13.81
N LYS A 116 -10.03 -5.65 -15.06
CA LYS A 116 -10.01 -6.84 -15.92
C LYS A 116 -8.60 -7.19 -16.42
N ASN A 117 -7.80 -6.17 -16.70
CA ASN A 117 -6.48 -6.32 -17.29
C ASN A 117 -5.40 -6.27 -16.19
N ASP A 118 -4.92 -5.08 -15.87
CA ASP A 118 -3.74 -4.84 -15.04
C ASP A 118 -3.87 -5.46 -13.64
N TRP A 119 -5.03 -5.34 -12.98
CA TRP A 119 -5.24 -5.89 -11.64
C TRP A 119 -5.05 -7.40 -11.60
N ASN A 120 -5.73 -8.11 -12.51
CA ASN A 120 -5.66 -9.57 -12.59
C ASN A 120 -4.31 -10.06 -13.13
N THR A 121 -3.69 -9.30 -14.04
CA THR A 121 -2.44 -9.71 -14.69
C THR A 121 -1.24 -9.52 -13.77
N TYR A 122 -1.17 -8.38 -13.06
CA TYR A 122 0.02 -8.00 -12.30
C TYR A 122 -0.20 -8.12 -10.79
N TYR A 123 -1.28 -7.53 -10.26
CA TYR A 123 -1.42 -7.33 -8.82
C TYR A 123 -1.95 -8.57 -8.09
N MET A 124 -2.94 -9.28 -8.63
CA MET A 124 -3.47 -10.50 -8.00
C MET A 124 -2.42 -11.62 -7.85
N PRO A 125 -1.57 -11.91 -8.84
CA PRO A 125 -0.47 -12.86 -8.66
C PRO A 125 0.53 -12.40 -7.59
N MET A 126 0.91 -11.12 -7.58
CA MET A 126 1.77 -10.56 -6.54
C MET A 126 1.16 -10.68 -5.13
N ILE A 127 -0.12 -10.34 -4.97
CA ILE A 127 -0.86 -10.50 -3.69
C ILE A 127 -0.84 -11.98 -3.24
N THR A 128 -1.05 -12.90 -4.18
CA THR A 128 -1.05 -14.35 -3.89
C THR A 128 0.32 -14.81 -3.38
N GLU A 129 1.40 -14.38 -4.03
CA GLU A 129 2.77 -14.71 -3.62
C GLU A 129 3.14 -14.05 -2.28
N ILE A 130 2.79 -12.76 -2.08
CA ILE A 130 2.99 -12.08 -0.80
C ILE A 130 2.31 -12.88 0.31
N ARG A 131 1.02 -13.20 0.15
CA ARG A 131 0.25 -13.97 1.13
C ARG A 131 0.98 -15.27 1.50
N SER A 132 1.38 -16.05 0.51
CA SER A 132 2.07 -17.32 0.75
C SER A 132 3.37 -17.15 1.53
N ILE A 133 4.15 -16.11 1.24
CA ILE A 133 5.43 -15.85 1.88
C ILE A 133 5.24 -15.35 3.32
N VAL A 134 4.38 -14.34 3.53
CA VAL A 134 4.18 -13.74 4.85
C VAL A 134 3.45 -14.67 5.81
N GLU A 135 2.52 -15.51 5.32
CA GLU A 135 1.89 -16.55 6.16
C GLU A 135 2.95 -17.56 6.62
N ARG A 136 3.74 -18.14 5.69
CA ARG A 136 4.78 -19.12 6.01
C ARG A 136 5.81 -18.57 7.01
N LEU A 137 6.31 -17.36 6.77
CA LEU A 137 7.34 -16.75 7.63
C LEU A 137 6.75 -16.25 8.95
N GLY A 138 5.54 -15.69 8.91
CA GLY A 138 4.83 -15.27 10.10
C GLY A 138 4.55 -16.43 11.05
N GLU A 139 4.30 -17.64 10.53
CA GLU A 139 4.18 -18.86 11.34
C GLU A 139 5.49 -19.24 12.02
N ILE A 140 6.63 -19.10 11.33
CA ILE A 140 7.94 -19.38 11.92
C ILE A 140 8.23 -18.38 13.03
N TYR A 141 8.11 -17.09 12.73
CA TYR A 141 8.38 -16.01 13.68
C TYR A 141 7.44 -16.05 14.90
N ALA A 142 6.14 -16.33 14.68
CA ALA A 142 5.19 -16.50 15.76
C ALA A 142 5.59 -17.63 16.72
N ARG A 143 6.04 -18.77 16.21
CA ARG A 143 6.48 -19.90 17.04
C ARG A 143 7.69 -19.55 17.89
N GLU A 144 8.66 -18.80 17.34
CA GLU A 144 9.83 -18.32 18.09
C GLU A 144 9.44 -17.40 19.26
N LEU A 145 8.37 -16.63 19.10
CA LEU A 145 7.82 -15.74 20.14
C LEU A 145 6.78 -16.41 21.05
N GLY A 146 6.42 -17.67 20.80
CA GLY A 146 5.38 -18.38 21.56
C GLY A 146 3.94 -17.96 21.23
N TYR A 147 3.71 -17.32 20.08
CA TYR A 147 2.36 -16.98 19.60
C TYR A 147 1.70 -18.18 18.90
N PRO A 148 0.37 -18.38 19.08
CA PRO A 148 -0.36 -19.51 18.50
C PRO A 148 -0.79 -19.30 17.04
N SER A 149 -0.44 -18.17 16.42
CA SER A 149 -0.91 -17.79 15.09
C SER A 149 0.14 -16.95 14.37
N PRO A 150 0.19 -16.99 13.02
CA PRO A 150 1.17 -16.24 12.25
C PRO A 150 1.22 -14.77 12.67
N PHE A 151 2.43 -14.23 12.86
CA PHE A 151 2.63 -12.83 13.24
C PHE A 151 3.42 -12.12 12.16
N TYR A 152 2.79 -11.14 11.51
CA TYR A 152 3.38 -10.25 10.51
C TYR A 152 2.58 -8.94 10.50
N ILE A 153 3.19 -7.88 9.97
CA ILE A 153 2.54 -6.57 9.85
C ILE A 153 2.59 -6.14 8.38
N LEU A 154 1.43 -5.86 7.79
CA LEU A 154 1.26 -5.34 6.45
C LEU A 154 0.57 -3.97 6.50
N PRO A 155 0.77 -3.10 5.50
CA PRO A 155 -0.04 -1.90 5.35
C PRO A 155 -1.53 -2.25 5.25
N ASN A 156 -2.37 -1.43 5.90
CA ASN A 156 -3.77 -1.76 6.16
C ASN A 156 -4.58 -2.09 4.90
N LEU A 157 -4.27 -1.44 3.76
CA LEU A 157 -4.99 -1.71 2.52
C LEU A 157 -4.65 -3.09 1.96
N LEU A 158 -3.36 -3.44 1.93
CA LEU A 158 -2.92 -4.77 1.51
C LEU A 158 -3.38 -5.86 2.49
N ASP A 159 -3.25 -5.63 3.79
CA ASP A 159 -3.67 -6.57 4.83
C ASP A 159 -5.15 -6.93 4.71
N ALA A 160 -6.01 -5.91 4.56
CA ALA A 160 -7.44 -6.13 4.38
C ALA A 160 -7.78 -6.82 3.06
N THR A 161 -7.01 -6.56 1.99
CA THR A 161 -7.17 -7.25 0.70
C THR A 161 -6.87 -8.74 0.84
N ILE A 162 -5.77 -9.09 1.50
CA ILE A 162 -5.35 -10.49 1.75
C ILE A 162 -6.33 -11.19 2.69
N LYS A 163 -6.56 -10.65 3.89
CA LYS A 163 -7.43 -11.25 4.91
C LYS A 163 -8.89 -11.32 4.47
N GLY A 164 -9.34 -10.33 3.72
CA GLY A 164 -10.67 -10.30 3.12
C GLY A 164 -10.80 -11.17 1.86
N ASN A 165 -9.69 -11.71 1.33
CA ASN A 165 -9.62 -12.48 0.09
C ASN A 165 -10.32 -11.78 -1.10
N ALA A 166 -10.11 -10.46 -1.19
CA ALA A 166 -10.72 -9.63 -2.22
C ALA A 166 -10.00 -9.81 -3.56
N SER A 167 -10.75 -10.12 -4.62
CA SER A 167 -10.26 -10.27 -5.99
C SER A 167 -10.24 -8.95 -6.79
N TYR A 168 -10.51 -7.84 -6.11
CA TYR A 168 -10.60 -6.50 -6.67
C TYR A 168 -9.79 -5.54 -5.79
N PRO A 169 -9.36 -4.37 -6.32
CA PRO A 169 -8.72 -3.37 -5.50
C PRO A 169 -9.73 -2.83 -4.49
N ILE A 170 -9.49 -2.99 -3.20
CA ILE A 170 -10.39 -2.50 -2.15
C ILE A 170 -10.61 -0.97 -2.22
N SER A 171 -9.69 -0.24 -2.84
CA SER A 171 -9.84 1.18 -3.19
C SER A 171 -11.09 1.47 -4.02
N TYR A 172 -11.58 0.49 -4.79
CA TYR A 172 -12.80 0.61 -5.58
C TYR A 172 -14.08 0.54 -4.76
N LEU A 173 -13.99 0.22 -3.47
CA LEU A 173 -15.06 0.42 -2.49
C LEU A 173 -15.23 1.89 -2.07
N ILE A 174 -14.61 2.85 -2.76
CA ILE A 174 -14.91 4.27 -2.59
C ILE A 174 -15.92 4.70 -3.68
N PRO A 175 -17.20 4.91 -3.35
CA PRO A 175 -18.23 5.08 -4.37
C PRO A 175 -18.31 6.51 -4.93
N TYR A 176 -17.97 7.51 -4.11
CA TYR A 176 -18.37 8.90 -4.36
C TYR A 176 -17.42 9.70 -5.25
N SER A 177 -16.17 9.27 -5.46
CA SER A 177 -15.17 10.05 -6.19
C SER A 177 -14.12 9.19 -6.86
N LYS A 178 -13.98 9.36 -8.18
CA LYS A 178 -12.89 8.76 -8.96
C LYS A 178 -11.52 9.20 -8.44
N LYS A 179 -11.35 10.48 -8.12
CA LYS A 179 -10.07 11.00 -7.59
C LYS A 179 -9.69 10.33 -6.26
N ALA A 180 -10.67 10.11 -5.38
CA ALA A 180 -10.43 9.41 -4.12
C ALA A 180 -10.06 7.94 -4.34
N ARG A 181 -10.73 7.26 -5.29
CA ARG A 181 -10.36 5.90 -5.73
C ARG A 181 -8.94 5.85 -6.30
N ASP A 182 -8.59 6.75 -7.22
CA ASP A 182 -7.26 6.80 -7.85
C ASP A 182 -6.15 6.99 -6.80
N ASN A 183 -6.34 7.92 -5.85
CA ASN A 183 -5.38 8.14 -4.77
C ASN A 183 -5.20 6.91 -3.88
N SER A 184 -6.31 6.26 -3.49
CA SER A 184 -6.24 5.05 -2.68
C SER A 184 -5.62 3.88 -3.46
N LEU A 185 -5.95 3.76 -4.75
CA LEU A 185 -5.42 2.72 -5.63
C LEU A 185 -3.92 2.89 -5.82
N GLN A 186 -3.44 4.13 -6.00
CA GLN A 186 -2.01 4.41 -6.12
C GLN A 186 -1.23 3.94 -4.89
N VAL A 187 -1.78 4.15 -3.68
CA VAL A 187 -1.17 3.66 -2.44
C VAL A 187 -1.14 2.13 -2.41
N LEU A 188 -2.30 1.48 -2.60
CA LEU A 188 -2.40 0.01 -2.57
C LEU A 188 -1.49 -0.67 -3.60
N THR A 189 -1.50 -0.17 -4.84
CA THR A 189 -0.68 -0.74 -5.92
C THR A 189 0.81 -0.54 -5.70
N ARG A 190 1.21 0.58 -5.07
CA ARG A 190 2.59 0.81 -4.65
C ARG A 190 3.00 -0.18 -3.56
N GLU A 191 2.19 -0.30 -2.51
CA GLU A 191 2.42 -1.23 -1.39
C GLU A 191 2.59 -2.67 -1.89
N ILE A 192 1.69 -3.15 -2.77
CA ILE A 192 1.79 -4.48 -3.37
C ILE A 192 3.13 -4.67 -4.08
N HIS A 193 3.51 -3.74 -4.95
CA HIS A 193 4.72 -3.89 -5.76
C HIS A 193 6.00 -3.88 -4.90
N GLN A 194 6.11 -2.95 -3.96
CA GLN A 194 7.25 -2.85 -3.05
C GLN A 194 7.38 -4.10 -2.16
N ILE A 195 6.29 -4.50 -1.51
CA ILE A 195 6.27 -5.65 -0.60
C ILE A 195 6.51 -6.95 -1.36
N TRP A 196 6.00 -7.07 -2.59
CA TRP A 196 6.30 -8.20 -3.45
C TRP A 196 7.79 -8.30 -3.74
N ILE A 197 8.44 -7.21 -4.18
CA ILE A 197 9.90 -7.19 -4.43
C ILE A 197 10.66 -7.64 -3.17
N ILE A 198 10.36 -7.05 -2.01
CA ILE A 198 11.02 -7.42 -0.74
C ILE A 198 10.79 -8.90 -0.42
N SER A 199 9.57 -9.41 -0.62
CA SER A 199 9.24 -10.82 -0.39
C SER A 199 10.03 -11.76 -1.29
N ARG A 200 10.27 -11.38 -2.55
CA ARG A 200 11.11 -12.14 -3.49
C ARG A 200 12.59 -12.12 -3.09
N ILE A 201 13.09 -10.99 -2.59
CA ILE A 201 14.46 -10.91 -2.03
C ILE A 201 14.56 -11.86 -0.84
N LEU A 202 13.63 -11.75 0.11
CA LEU A 202 13.59 -12.58 1.32
C LEU A 202 13.60 -14.07 0.96
N ASP A 203 12.68 -14.51 0.11
CA ASP A 203 12.57 -15.92 -0.31
C ASP A 203 13.86 -16.42 -0.98
N SER A 204 14.48 -15.59 -1.83
CA SER A 204 15.75 -15.93 -2.49
C SER A 204 16.96 -16.00 -1.54
N ARG A 205 16.88 -15.35 -0.38
CA ARG A 205 17.94 -15.29 0.64
C ARG A 205 17.59 -16.10 1.88
N TYR A 206 16.53 -16.90 1.84
CA TYR A 206 15.99 -17.60 3.01
C TYR A 206 17.04 -18.44 3.76
N SER A 207 17.92 -19.14 3.05
CA SER A 207 18.98 -19.97 3.67
C SER A 207 20.13 -19.17 4.29
N ARG A 208 20.19 -17.85 4.05
CA ARG A 208 21.22 -16.91 4.55
C ARG A 208 20.66 -15.97 5.63
N LEU A 209 19.40 -16.16 6.04
CA LEU A 209 18.77 -15.29 7.04
C LEU A 209 19.45 -15.44 8.41
N SER A 210 19.74 -14.31 9.04
CA SER A 210 20.17 -14.23 10.44
C SER A 210 19.06 -13.73 11.36
N GLY A 211 18.03 -13.08 10.81
CA GLY A 211 16.83 -12.67 11.55
C GLY A 211 15.76 -12.04 10.66
N PHE A 212 14.50 -12.09 11.08
CA PHE A 212 13.40 -11.44 10.37
C PHE A 212 12.22 -11.14 11.30
N LYS A 213 11.41 -10.13 10.94
CA LYS A 213 10.17 -9.78 11.66
C LYS A 213 8.93 -9.76 10.76
N VAL A 214 9.12 -9.69 9.44
CA VAL A 214 8.03 -9.53 8.46
C VAL A 214 7.13 -8.33 8.82
N ASP A 215 7.76 -7.22 9.17
CA ASP A 215 7.10 -5.98 9.54
C ASP A 215 7.28 -4.93 8.44
N PHE A 216 6.22 -4.71 7.66
CA PHE A 216 6.16 -3.72 6.58
C PHE A 216 5.54 -2.41 7.07
N LYS A 217 5.94 -1.95 8.25
CA LYS A 217 5.61 -0.61 8.75
C LYS A 217 6.58 0.42 8.18
N GLN A 218 6.03 1.48 7.58
CA GLN A 218 6.79 2.66 7.18
C GLN A 218 7.52 3.26 8.40
N SER A 219 8.77 3.70 8.21
CA SER A 219 9.57 4.31 9.28
C SER A 219 9.79 3.36 10.48
N SER A 220 9.82 2.04 10.24
CA SER A 220 10.11 1.04 11.26
C SER A 220 11.47 1.31 11.93
N SER A 221 11.59 0.92 13.21
CA SER A 221 12.85 0.97 13.96
C SER A 221 13.74 -0.25 13.72
N THR A 222 13.24 -1.24 12.98
CA THR A 222 13.98 -2.45 12.62
C THR A 222 13.73 -2.87 11.17
N PRO A 223 14.68 -3.55 10.52
CA PRO A 223 14.51 -4.05 9.16
C PRO A 223 13.40 -5.11 9.08
N VAL A 224 12.92 -5.35 7.87
CA VAL A 224 11.98 -6.44 7.58
C VAL A 224 12.66 -7.78 7.84
N PHE A 225 13.91 -7.92 7.37
CA PHE A 225 14.78 -9.07 7.59
C PHE A 225 16.26 -8.72 7.40
N ILE A 226 17.11 -9.63 7.86
CA ILE A 226 18.57 -9.56 7.83
C ILE A 226 19.09 -10.87 7.23
N TYR A 227 20.07 -10.77 6.32
CA TYR A 227 20.79 -11.90 5.74
C TYR A 227 22.29 -11.58 5.68
N ASP A 228 23.11 -12.52 6.12
CA ASP A 228 24.53 -12.30 6.40
C ASP A 228 24.76 -11.02 7.22
N ASN A 229 25.37 -9.99 6.62
CA ASN A 229 25.62 -8.68 7.22
C ASN A 229 24.81 -7.55 6.55
N TYR A 230 23.73 -7.89 5.86
CA TYR A 230 22.83 -6.94 5.19
C TYR A 230 21.44 -6.95 5.82
N SER A 231 20.83 -5.77 5.89
CA SER A 231 19.46 -5.60 6.36
C SER A 231 18.59 -4.94 5.30
N VAL A 232 17.34 -5.38 5.19
CA VAL A 232 16.38 -4.87 4.19
C VAL A 232 15.27 -4.10 4.86
N TRP A 233 15.10 -2.84 4.46
CA TRP A 233 14.17 -1.89 5.05
C TRP A 233 13.08 -1.49 4.06
N TYR A 234 11.84 -1.45 4.54
CA TYR A 234 10.66 -1.03 3.78
C TYR A 234 10.31 0.43 4.10
N GLU A 235 10.12 1.25 3.05
CA GLU A 235 9.86 2.69 3.13
C GLU A 235 10.74 3.37 4.21
N PHE A 236 12.06 3.19 4.07
CA PHE A 236 13.08 3.62 5.03
C PHE A 236 13.12 5.14 5.12
N ASP A 237 12.70 5.69 6.26
CA ASP A 237 12.44 7.12 6.41
C ASP A 237 13.54 7.79 7.22
N LEU A 238 14.29 8.71 6.59
CA LEU A 238 15.31 9.49 7.28
C LEU A 238 14.80 10.84 7.80
N HIS A 239 13.52 11.21 7.64
CA HIS A 239 12.98 12.47 8.17
C HIS A 239 13.22 12.63 9.68
N PRO A 240 13.60 13.82 10.20
CA PRO A 240 14.17 13.93 11.54
C PRO A 240 13.27 13.45 12.68
N LEU A 241 11.96 13.69 12.55
CA LEU A 241 10.98 13.38 13.60
C LEU A 241 10.39 11.97 13.46
N THR A 242 10.65 11.27 12.37
CA THR A 242 10.06 9.95 12.06
C THR A 242 11.10 8.86 11.89
N MET A 243 12.35 9.21 11.56
CA MET A 243 13.47 8.30 11.46
C MET A 243 13.75 7.62 12.78
N CYS A 244 13.60 6.29 12.82
CA CYS A 244 13.78 5.51 14.04
C CYS A 244 12.94 6.05 15.21
N ASP A 245 11.67 6.38 14.95
CA ASP A 245 10.79 7.08 15.91
C ASP A 245 11.41 8.38 16.47
N GLY A 246 12.17 9.09 15.63
CA GLY A 246 12.91 10.31 15.96
C GLY A 246 14.13 10.09 16.86
N MET A 247 14.58 8.85 17.07
CA MET A 247 15.69 8.54 17.98
C MET A 247 16.99 9.21 17.57
N LEU A 248 17.42 9.03 16.32
CA LEU A 248 18.72 9.54 15.84
C LEU A 248 18.79 11.07 15.88
N TRP A 249 17.67 11.75 15.61
CA TRP A 249 17.59 13.20 15.72
C TRP A 249 17.66 13.68 17.17
N ARG A 250 16.91 13.04 18.08
CA ARG A 250 16.90 13.41 19.51
C ARG A 250 18.24 13.15 20.20
N LYS A 251 18.97 12.12 19.77
CA LYS A 251 20.34 11.83 20.22
C LYS A 251 21.38 12.74 19.59
N GLU A 252 20.99 13.64 18.69
CA GLU A 252 21.87 14.58 18.02
C GLU A 252 23.05 13.92 17.28
N VAL A 253 22.82 12.75 16.69
CA VAL A 253 23.86 11.96 16.01
C VAL A 253 24.57 12.81 14.94
N GLU A 254 25.90 12.88 15.00
CA GLU A 254 26.67 13.88 14.24
C GLU A 254 26.56 13.69 12.72
N TRP A 255 26.63 12.44 12.24
CA TRP A 255 26.51 12.19 10.80
C TRP A 255 25.13 12.59 10.26
N VAL A 256 24.07 12.55 11.08
CA VAL A 256 22.73 13.01 10.70
C VAL A 256 22.75 14.52 10.45
N LYS A 257 23.40 15.31 11.32
CA LYS A 257 23.55 16.76 11.12
C LYS A 257 24.32 17.07 9.82
N VAL A 258 25.39 16.32 9.54
CA VAL A 258 26.18 16.45 8.30
C VAL A 258 25.35 16.05 7.07
N PHE A 259 24.64 14.93 7.15
CA PHE A 259 23.73 14.45 6.12
C PHE A 259 22.71 15.53 5.75
N TYR A 260 22.03 16.13 6.73
CA TYR A 260 21.05 17.18 6.48
C TYR A 260 21.61 18.44 5.82
N LYS A 261 22.83 18.85 6.19
CA LYS A 261 23.53 19.98 5.55
C LYS A 261 23.88 19.68 4.09
N SER A 262 24.13 18.41 3.76
CA SER A 262 24.55 17.99 2.41
C SER A 262 23.39 17.92 1.41
N ILE A 263 22.16 17.67 1.87
CA ILE A 263 20.99 17.47 1.01
C ILE A 263 20.72 18.67 0.10
N GLY A 264 20.96 19.90 0.56
CA GLY A 264 20.73 21.11 -0.22
C GLY A 264 21.52 21.19 -1.54
N ARG A 265 22.57 20.37 -1.70
CA ARG A 265 23.31 20.25 -2.97
C ARG A 265 22.65 19.29 -3.97
N CYS A 266 21.81 18.40 -3.48
CA CYS A 266 21.17 17.33 -4.26
C CYS A 266 19.73 17.68 -4.69
N ILE A 267 19.14 18.73 -4.12
CA ILE A 267 17.78 19.15 -4.42
C ILE A 267 17.74 20.61 -4.84
N ASN A 268 16.87 20.91 -5.81
CA ASN A 268 16.51 22.31 -6.09
C ASN A 268 15.55 22.82 -5.00
N ASN A 269 15.69 24.09 -4.60
CA ASN A 269 14.93 24.72 -3.50
C ASN A 269 13.40 24.62 -3.60
N SER A 270 12.84 24.21 -4.74
CA SER A 270 11.40 24.03 -5.00
C SER A 270 10.89 22.59 -4.79
N VAL A 271 11.74 21.62 -4.45
CA VAL A 271 11.37 20.20 -4.33
C VAL A 271 11.31 19.79 -2.86
N LYS A 272 10.23 19.12 -2.45
CA LYS A 272 10.12 18.50 -1.13
C LYS A 272 11.27 17.48 -0.98
N MET A 273 12.02 17.55 0.12
CA MET A 273 13.17 16.68 0.38
C MET A 273 12.76 15.20 0.28
N PRO A 274 13.28 14.44 -0.71
CA PRO A 274 13.00 13.03 -0.81
C PRO A 274 13.93 12.31 0.16
N LEU A 275 13.37 11.82 1.28
CA LEU A 275 14.13 11.14 2.35
C LEU A 275 13.57 9.78 2.72
N ARG A 276 12.73 9.21 1.83
CA ARG A 276 12.07 7.94 2.08
C ARG A 276 12.13 7.04 0.84
N PRO A 277 13.31 6.49 0.53
CA PRO A 277 13.41 5.44 -0.48
C PRO A 277 12.46 4.28 -0.18
N ASP A 278 11.97 3.65 -1.24
CA ASP A 278 10.97 2.58 -1.14
C ASP A 278 11.54 1.32 -0.48
N ILE A 279 12.73 0.90 -0.90
CA ILE A 279 13.44 -0.26 -0.36
C ILE A 279 14.91 0.10 -0.23
N VAL A 280 15.48 -0.16 0.94
CA VAL A 280 16.91 0.08 1.21
C VAL A 280 17.56 -1.18 1.74
N ILE A 281 18.73 -1.50 1.19
CA ILE A 281 19.62 -2.55 1.70
C ILE A 281 20.80 -1.85 2.36
N LEU A 282 20.95 -2.02 3.66
CA LEU A 282 22.04 -1.44 4.44
C LEU A 282 23.05 -2.53 4.82
N ARG A 283 24.31 -2.15 4.94
CA ARG A 283 25.38 -3.02 5.44
C ARG A 283 25.61 -2.74 6.93
N ASN A 284 25.72 -3.81 7.73
CA ASN A 284 26.02 -3.76 9.17
C ASN A 284 25.06 -2.87 10.00
N ALA A 285 23.77 -2.82 9.62
CA ALA A 285 22.76 -2.02 10.33
C ALA A 285 21.51 -2.86 10.61
N GLU A 286 21.52 -3.64 11.67
CA GLU A 286 20.43 -4.58 12.03
C GLU A 286 19.32 -3.90 12.85
N SER A 287 19.60 -2.70 13.34
CA SER A 287 18.73 -1.89 14.18
C SER A 287 18.95 -0.40 13.92
N CYS A 288 18.06 0.42 14.47
CA CYS A 288 18.25 1.86 14.46
C CYS A 288 19.43 2.32 15.35
N GLU A 289 19.79 1.55 16.37
CA GLU A 289 20.95 1.81 17.22
C GLU A 289 22.25 1.70 16.42
N ASP A 290 22.36 0.72 15.53
CA ASP A 290 23.55 0.55 14.67
C ASP A 290 23.77 1.76 13.75
N LEU A 291 22.67 2.43 13.36
CA LEU A 291 22.71 3.63 12.54
C LEU A 291 23.32 4.83 13.25
N GLU A 292 23.55 4.80 14.58
CA GLU A 292 24.27 5.87 15.26
C GLU A 292 25.72 6.01 14.76
N HIS A 293 26.30 4.91 14.25
CA HIS A 293 27.67 4.86 13.76
C HIS A 293 27.83 5.31 12.30
N GLY A 294 26.74 5.51 11.58
CA GLY A 294 26.75 5.94 10.19
C GLY A 294 25.75 5.17 9.34
N LEU A 295 25.70 5.54 8.07
CA LEU A 295 24.81 4.95 7.08
C LEU A 295 25.63 4.42 5.90
N GLU A 296 25.74 3.09 5.77
CA GLU A 296 26.35 2.45 4.60
C GLU A 296 25.26 1.84 3.73
N VAL A 297 24.87 2.56 2.68
CA VAL A 297 23.80 2.14 1.77
C VAL A 297 24.36 1.26 0.65
N GLU A 298 24.07 -0.03 0.73
CA GLU A 298 24.50 -0.99 -0.29
C GLU A 298 23.65 -0.83 -1.55
N ALA A 299 22.32 -0.81 -1.38
CA ALA A 299 21.40 -0.64 -2.50
C ALA A 299 20.16 0.16 -2.12
N ILE A 300 19.63 0.90 -3.10
CA ILE A 300 18.27 1.46 -3.08
C ILE A 300 17.51 0.90 -4.29
N ILE A 301 16.28 0.45 -4.05
CA ILE A 301 15.36 -0.01 -5.09
C ILE A 301 14.10 0.85 -5.02
N GLU A 302 13.84 1.62 -6.08
CA GLU A 302 12.64 2.44 -6.25
C GLU A 302 11.61 1.72 -7.12
N ALA A 303 10.43 1.46 -6.58
CA ALA A 303 9.40 0.69 -7.26
C ALA A 303 8.46 1.63 -8.04
N LYS A 304 8.37 1.45 -9.37
CA LYS A 304 7.49 2.24 -10.24
C LYS A 304 6.40 1.35 -10.83
N ASN A 305 5.20 1.45 -10.28
CA ASN A 305 4.04 0.60 -10.59
C ASN A 305 3.06 1.19 -11.64
N TRP A 306 3.41 2.30 -12.27
CA TRP A 306 2.65 2.93 -13.36
C TRP A 306 3.49 3.02 -14.64
N PRO A 307 2.87 3.19 -15.82
CA PRO A 307 3.59 3.43 -17.07
C PRO A 307 4.55 4.63 -16.96
N PHE A 308 5.65 4.58 -17.72
CA PHE A 308 6.74 5.55 -17.65
C PHE A 308 6.28 7.01 -17.71
N GLU A 309 5.29 7.31 -18.54
CA GLU A 309 4.76 8.66 -18.75
C GLU A 309 4.16 9.26 -17.47
N LYS A 310 3.76 8.40 -16.52
CA LYS A 310 3.18 8.82 -15.23
C LYS A 310 4.21 9.21 -14.20
N TRP A 311 5.44 8.69 -14.29
CA TRP A 311 6.49 8.90 -13.30
C TRP A 311 7.76 9.49 -13.87
N VAL A 312 7.83 9.87 -15.15
CA VAL A 312 9.00 10.55 -15.75
C VAL A 312 9.52 11.73 -14.91
N ASN A 313 8.61 12.49 -14.29
CA ASN A 313 8.97 13.62 -13.43
C ASN A 313 9.64 13.20 -12.11
N ASP A 314 9.50 11.94 -11.69
CA ASP A 314 10.13 11.40 -10.49
C ASP A 314 11.64 11.23 -10.70
N ILE A 315 12.14 11.21 -11.95
CA ILE A 315 13.57 11.14 -12.23
C ILE A 315 14.31 12.28 -11.53
N ASP A 316 13.91 13.52 -11.79
CA ASP A 316 14.58 14.70 -11.25
C ASP A 316 14.09 15.05 -9.83
N ARG A 317 12.90 14.58 -9.44
CA ARG A 317 12.31 14.89 -8.13
C ARG A 317 12.66 13.90 -7.03
N GLN A 318 13.01 12.67 -7.40
CA GLN A 318 13.17 11.58 -6.44
C GLN A 318 14.37 10.69 -6.77
N ILE A 319 14.45 10.12 -7.99
CA ILE A 319 15.43 9.08 -8.34
C ILE A 319 16.87 9.61 -8.30
N LEU A 320 17.15 10.69 -9.03
CA LEU A 320 18.48 11.31 -9.03
C LEU A 320 18.81 11.97 -7.69
N PRO A 321 17.87 12.65 -7.00
CA PRO A 321 18.07 13.07 -5.62
C PRO A 321 18.45 11.93 -4.67
N TYR A 322 17.80 10.76 -4.74
CA TYR A 322 18.18 9.62 -3.90
C TYR A 322 19.60 9.14 -4.17
N LYS A 323 19.99 9.03 -5.46
CA LYS A 323 21.37 8.68 -5.79
C LYS A 323 22.38 9.69 -5.24
N CYS A 324 22.06 10.98 -5.24
CA CYS A 324 22.94 12.02 -4.71
C CYS A 324 22.97 12.06 -3.16
N ILE A 325 21.80 11.95 -2.51
CA ILE A 325 21.65 12.11 -1.06
C ILE A 325 22.22 10.90 -0.30
N PHE A 326 21.86 9.70 -0.73
CA PHE A 326 22.20 8.47 -0.02
C PHE A 326 23.50 7.84 -0.53
N ASP A 327 23.98 8.27 -1.69
CA ASP A 327 25.11 7.70 -2.43
C ASP A 327 25.22 6.16 -2.35
N PRO A 328 24.15 5.42 -2.71
CA PRO A 328 24.19 3.97 -2.65
C PRO A 328 25.22 3.41 -3.63
N LYS A 329 25.84 2.27 -3.28
CA LYS A 329 26.70 1.52 -4.23
C LYS A 329 25.91 1.07 -5.45
N LEU A 330 24.62 0.75 -5.26
CA LEU A 330 23.71 0.34 -6.31
C LEU A 330 22.36 1.09 -6.23
N MET A 331 21.96 1.74 -7.32
CA MET A 331 20.64 2.37 -7.43
C MET A 331 19.83 1.67 -8.53
N ILE A 332 18.67 1.11 -8.18
CA ILE A 332 17.77 0.40 -9.09
C ILE A 332 16.42 1.11 -9.16
N VAL A 333 15.92 1.32 -10.37
CA VAL A 333 14.50 1.60 -10.64
C VAL A 333 13.85 0.31 -11.10
N ALA A 334 13.00 -0.27 -10.25
CA ALA A 334 12.23 -1.46 -10.53
C ALA A 334 10.89 -1.06 -11.12
N SER A 335 10.75 -1.13 -12.44
CA SER A 335 9.53 -0.74 -13.15
C SER A 335 8.64 -1.93 -13.46
N LEU A 336 7.35 -1.79 -13.14
CA LEU A 336 6.33 -2.75 -13.52
C LEU A 336 6.19 -2.85 -15.04
N TYR A 337 6.31 -1.71 -15.73
CA TYR A 337 6.12 -1.58 -17.18
C TYR A 337 7.44 -1.34 -17.91
N PRO A 338 7.50 -1.60 -19.23
CA PRO A 338 8.65 -1.25 -20.05
C PRO A 338 9.03 0.22 -19.95
N VAL A 339 10.34 0.48 -19.89
CA VAL A 339 10.91 1.84 -19.92
C VAL A 339 11.65 2.07 -21.23
N PRO A 340 11.46 3.23 -21.91
CA PRO A 340 12.14 3.49 -23.17
C PRO A 340 13.66 3.32 -23.10
N ALA A 341 14.24 2.65 -24.10
CA ALA A 341 15.67 2.30 -24.10
C ALA A 341 16.60 3.53 -23.96
N TYR A 342 16.24 4.66 -24.58
CA TYR A 342 17.01 5.90 -24.47
C TYR A 342 17.05 6.42 -23.03
N MET A 343 15.97 6.21 -22.25
CA MET A 343 15.93 6.59 -20.84
C MET A 343 16.76 5.65 -19.97
N LYS A 344 16.70 4.34 -20.23
CA LYS A 344 17.57 3.37 -19.53
C LYS A 344 19.04 3.74 -19.72
N GLN A 345 19.46 4.06 -20.95
CA GLN A 345 20.82 4.51 -21.24
C GLN A 345 21.18 5.83 -20.54
N THR A 346 20.24 6.78 -20.50
CA THR A 346 20.45 8.08 -19.84
C THR A 346 20.65 7.92 -18.34
N LEU A 347 19.84 7.08 -17.69
CA LEU A 347 19.93 6.80 -16.25
C LEU A 347 21.18 5.97 -15.92
N ALA A 348 21.55 5.00 -16.77
CA ALA A 348 22.76 4.21 -16.60
C ALA A 348 24.03 5.09 -16.59
N LYS A 349 24.10 6.10 -17.47
CA LYS A 349 25.21 7.10 -17.47
C LYS A 349 25.28 7.91 -16.17
N LYS A 350 24.19 7.96 -15.40
CA LYS A 350 24.11 8.62 -14.08
C LYS A 350 24.22 7.62 -12.92
N GLY A 351 24.61 6.36 -13.19
CA GLY A 351 24.75 5.33 -12.16
C GLY A 351 23.44 4.77 -11.62
N VAL A 352 22.35 4.87 -12.41
CA VAL A 352 21.04 4.31 -12.06
C VAL A 352 20.67 3.20 -13.04
N TYR A 353 20.46 1.99 -12.53
CA TYR A 353 20.02 0.84 -13.31
C TYR A 353 18.50 0.81 -13.38
N VAL A 354 17.96 0.54 -14.57
CA VAL A 354 16.51 0.45 -14.76
C VAL A 354 16.17 -0.95 -15.21
N VAL A 355 15.45 -1.67 -14.35
CA VAL A 355 14.96 -3.02 -14.62
C VAL A 355 13.45 -2.92 -14.80
N ASP A 356 12.94 -3.31 -15.96
CA ASP A 356 11.50 -3.31 -16.25
C ASP A 356 10.91 -4.72 -16.23
N ASN A 357 9.58 -4.80 -16.35
CA ASN A 357 8.82 -6.04 -16.23
C ASN A 357 9.05 -6.74 -14.88
N VAL A 358 9.13 -5.94 -13.82
CA VAL A 358 9.26 -6.40 -12.43
C VAL A 358 7.86 -6.69 -11.90
N TYR A 359 7.38 -7.92 -12.15
CA TYR A 359 6.13 -8.45 -11.62
C TYR A 359 6.15 -9.97 -11.61
N SER A 360 5.16 -10.60 -10.98
CA SER A 360 5.02 -12.06 -10.97
C SER A 360 4.88 -12.63 -12.39
N GLY A 361 5.79 -13.52 -12.77
CA GLY A 361 5.89 -14.07 -14.14
C GLY A 361 6.67 -13.20 -15.12
N GLY A 362 7.08 -11.98 -14.73
CA GLY A 362 8.04 -11.15 -15.46
C GLY A 362 9.49 -11.55 -15.15
N ASN A 363 10.41 -11.19 -16.04
CA ASN A 363 11.84 -11.54 -15.89
C ASN A 363 12.63 -10.55 -15.03
N GLY A 364 12.11 -9.34 -14.80
CA GLY A 364 12.86 -8.25 -14.17
C GLY A 364 13.29 -8.56 -12.73
N ILE A 365 12.50 -9.31 -11.97
CA ILE A 365 12.87 -9.63 -10.59
C ILE A 365 14.15 -10.47 -10.50
N ASN A 366 14.37 -11.41 -11.42
CA ASN A 366 15.57 -12.26 -11.40
C ASN A 366 16.85 -11.45 -11.67
N GLU A 367 16.75 -10.42 -12.51
CA GLU A 367 17.86 -9.48 -12.74
C GLU A 367 18.19 -8.73 -11.45
N ILE A 368 17.18 -8.17 -10.76
CA ILE A 368 17.38 -7.48 -9.47
C ILE A 368 18.05 -8.42 -8.45
N LEU A 369 17.56 -9.67 -8.33
CA LEU A 369 18.11 -10.65 -7.39
C LEU A 369 19.57 -11.02 -7.67
N GLY A 370 20.03 -10.92 -8.92
CA GLY A 370 21.42 -11.15 -9.31
C GLY A 370 22.33 -9.93 -9.12
N MET A 371 21.77 -8.73 -8.97
CA MET A 371 22.52 -7.49 -8.78
C MET A 371 22.78 -7.16 -7.30
N ILE A 372 21.85 -7.52 -6.42
CA ILE A 372 21.96 -7.29 -4.97
C ILE A 372 22.75 -8.44 -4.29
N PRO A 373 23.42 -8.19 -3.16
CA PRO A 373 24.32 -9.16 -2.52
C PRO A 373 23.67 -10.44 -1.97
#